data_AF-A0A177MJL0-F1
#
_entry.id   AF-A0A177MJL0-F1
#
_cell.length_a   1.000
_cell.length_b   1.000
_cell.length_c   1.000
_cell.angle_alpha   90.00
_cell.angle_beta   90.00
_cell.angle_gamma   90.00
#
_symmetry.space_group_name_H-M   'P 1'
#
loop_
_entity.id
_entity.type
_entity.pdbx_description
1 polymer ?
#
loop_
_entity_poly.entity_id
_entity_poly.type
_entity_poly.pdbx_seq_one_letter_code
_entity_poly.pdbx_strand_id
1 'polypeptide(L)'
;MKHDWKFVLTLLFSVAGVGVPVLLWQADQSSKSLTIQLETMISLQPGGQDVIAGIEISADGVYLEHPHLVVFEIRNDGSKPIPAADFESPVSIQLVSETTVARANVSGKEPKDIEATLLNERQGITLKPTLLNPGDTISVTVITSGAPPIFESKARIVGISNVVLEDGAEKKPNRIKLTLLLFGSILSFVSSSLMSDFMVEPKGIFLRRRAAAFVGIVAVFPGVIALQMFLERIEVQGFWYQILSYLILMIPVGFIARALNRSEHANALSK
;
A
#
# COMPACT_ATOMS: atom_id res chain seq x y z
N MET A 1 -25.61 -28.62 33.13
CA MET A 1 -24.94 -27.34 32.85
C MET A 1 -25.75 -26.62 31.78
N LYS A 2 -26.30 -25.44 32.06
CA LYS A 2 -26.95 -24.63 31.03
C LYS A 2 -25.85 -24.16 30.07
N HIS A 3 -25.96 -24.47 28.78
CA HIS A 3 -25.05 -23.93 27.78
C HIS A 3 -25.17 -22.41 27.80
N ASP A 4 -24.12 -21.74 28.28
CA ASP A 4 -24.06 -20.29 28.26
C ASP A 4 -23.86 -19.87 26.80
N TRP A 5 -24.90 -19.34 26.17
CA TRP A 5 -24.87 -18.87 24.79
C TRP A 5 -23.75 -17.85 24.56
N LYS A 6 -23.32 -17.14 25.62
CA LYS A 6 -22.17 -16.23 25.58
C LYS A 6 -20.88 -16.97 25.26
N PHE A 7 -20.69 -18.18 25.78
CA PHE A 7 -19.51 -19.01 25.50
C PHE A 7 -19.46 -19.46 24.04
N VAL A 8 -20.61 -19.82 23.47
CA VAL A 8 -20.71 -20.19 22.05
C VAL A 8 -20.41 -18.97 21.16
N LEU A 9 -20.94 -17.79 21.54
CA LEU A 9 -20.70 -16.55 20.82
C LEU A 9 -19.22 -16.13 20.86
N THR A 10 -18.58 -16.16 22.04
CA THR A 10 -17.16 -15.83 22.17
C THR A 10 -16.27 -16.81 21.40
N LEU A 11 -16.58 -18.11 21.44
CA LEU A 11 -15.87 -19.12 20.66
C LEU A 11 -15.99 -18.86 19.15
N LEU A 12 -17.19 -18.55 18.65
CA LEU A 12 -17.42 -18.22 17.24
C LEU A 12 -16.62 -16.98 16.81
N PHE A 13 -16.62 -15.91 17.62
CA PHE A 13 -15.84 -14.71 17.31
C PHE A 13 -14.34 -14.96 17.37
N SER A 14 -13.85 -15.77 18.31
CA SER A 14 -12.43 -16.15 18.36
C SER A 14 -12.01 -16.98 17.15
N VAL A 15 -12.83 -17.96 16.75
CA VAL A 15 -12.57 -18.77 15.55
C VAL A 15 -12.63 -17.91 14.28
N ALA A 16 -13.62 -17.03 14.16
CA ALA A 16 -13.73 -16.12 13.02
C ALA A 16 -12.55 -15.12 12.97
N GLY A 17 -12.13 -14.60 14.13
CA GLY A 17 -11.03 -13.65 14.23
C GLY A 17 -9.68 -14.21 13.80
N VAL A 18 -9.49 -15.54 13.87
CA VAL A 18 -8.27 -16.22 13.37
C VAL A 18 -8.50 -16.82 11.98
N GLY A 19 -9.63 -17.49 11.78
CA GLY A 19 -9.95 -18.23 10.56
C GLY A 19 -10.13 -17.32 9.35
N VAL A 20 -10.83 -16.18 9.49
CA VAL A 20 -11.07 -15.27 8.36
C VAL A 20 -9.76 -14.68 7.82
N PRO A 21 -8.86 -14.10 8.64
CA PRO A 21 -7.57 -13.63 8.14
C PRO A 21 -6.72 -14.72 7.47
N VAL A 22 -6.69 -15.94 8.02
CA VAL A 22 -5.94 -17.06 7.46
C VAL A 22 -6.50 -17.49 6.10
N LEU A 23 -7.82 -17.60 5.97
CA LEU A 23 -8.48 -17.95 4.72
C LEU A 23 -8.29 -16.88 3.64
N LEU A 24 -8.38 -15.59 4.02
CA LEU A 24 -8.13 -14.48 3.09
C LEU A 24 -6.67 -14.47 2.62
N TRP A 25 -5.71 -14.68 3.52
CA TRP A 25 -4.30 -14.78 3.16
C TRP A 25 -4.02 -15.97 2.23
N GLN A 26 -4.63 -17.13 2.50
CA GLN A 26 -4.45 -18.32 1.67
C GLN A 26 -5.09 -18.18 0.28
N ALA A 27 -6.23 -17.47 0.17
CA ALA A 27 -6.84 -17.18 -1.12
C ALA A 27 -5.93 -16.28 -1.99
N ASP A 28 -5.27 -15.32 -1.36
CA ASP A 28 -4.37 -14.36 -2.02
C ASP A 28 -3.05 -15.00 -2.50
N GLN A 29 -2.55 -16.01 -1.78
CA GLN A 29 -1.31 -16.76 -2.08
C GLN A 29 -1.28 -17.55 -3.40
N SER A 30 -2.31 -17.47 -4.24
CA SER A 30 -2.40 -18.30 -5.46
C SER A 30 -2.58 -17.53 -6.76
N SER A 31 -2.47 -16.21 -6.74
CA SER A 31 -2.66 -15.32 -7.89
C SER A 31 -1.38 -15.11 -8.70
N LYS A 32 -1.54 -15.03 -10.03
CA LYS A 32 -0.56 -14.38 -10.91
C LYS A 32 -0.95 -12.91 -10.97
N SER A 33 0.04 -12.03 -10.86
CA SER A 33 -0.18 -10.59 -10.97
C SER A 33 1.06 -9.96 -11.59
N LEU A 34 0.83 -8.90 -12.37
CA LEU A 34 1.88 -8.13 -13.01
C LEU A 34 1.51 -6.66 -12.90
N THR A 35 2.36 -5.88 -12.26
CA THR A 35 2.20 -4.44 -12.13
C THR A 35 3.19 -3.72 -13.02
N ILE A 36 2.74 -2.62 -13.63
CA ILE A 36 3.61 -1.64 -14.27
C ILE A 36 3.49 -0.35 -13.45
N GLN A 37 4.56 0.04 -12.79
CA GLN A 37 4.59 1.23 -11.95
C GLN A 37 5.41 2.31 -12.63
N LEU A 38 4.84 3.51 -12.76
CA LEU A 38 5.56 4.71 -13.16
C LEU A 38 6.35 5.21 -11.95
N GLU A 39 7.65 4.94 -11.88
CA GLU A 39 8.50 5.31 -10.74
C GLU A 39 8.89 6.79 -10.78
N THR A 40 9.14 7.31 -11.97
CA THR A 40 9.68 8.66 -12.13
C THR A 40 9.28 9.23 -13.48
N MET A 41 8.90 10.50 -13.47
CA MET A 41 8.65 11.30 -14.66
C MET A 41 9.22 12.70 -14.43
N ILE A 42 10.32 13.04 -15.11
CA ILE A 42 11.04 14.30 -14.93
C ILE A 42 11.19 14.98 -16.29
N SER A 43 10.87 16.27 -16.37
CA SER A 43 11.25 17.08 -17.53
C SER A 43 12.75 17.29 -17.53
N LEU A 44 13.41 16.96 -18.65
CA LEU A 44 14.83 17.21 -18.86
C LEU A 44 15.10 18.67 -19.27
N GLN A 45 14.05 19.45 -19.52
CA GLN A 45 14.15 20.88 -19.74
C GLN A 45 14.09 21.62 -18.40
N PRO A 46 14.98 22.62 -18.17
CA PRO A 46 14.92 23.45 -16.97
C PRO A 46 13.53 24.08 -16.85
N GLY A 47 12.87 23.91 -15.70
CA GLY A 47 11.52 24.44 -15.48
C GLY A 47 11.50 25.97 -15.52
N GLY A 48 10.80 26.52 -16.51
CA GLY A 48 10.60 27.96 -16.70
C GLY A 48 10.09 28.28 -18.11
N GLN A 49 9.46 29.46 -18.29
CA GLN A 49 9.08 29.98 -19.62
C GLN A 49 10.30 30.30 -20.50
N ASP A 50 11.50 30.29 -19.93
CA ASP A 50 12.72 30.62 -20.63
C ASP A 50 13.48 29.34 -20.97
N VAL A 51 13.35 28.91 -22.24
CA VAL A 51 14.39 28.11 -22.87
C VAL A 51 15.70 28.86 -22.64
N ILE A 52 16.63 28.27 -21.90
CA ILE A 52 17.96 28.87 -21.76
C ILE A 52 18.56 28.92 -23.16
N ALA A 53 18.63 30.14 -23.72
CA ALA A 53 19.08 30.35 -25.08
C ALA A 53 20.47 29.72 -25.28
N GLY A 54 20.59 28.85 -26.28
CA GLY A 54 21.83 28.14 -26.60
C GLY A 54 21.98 26.74 -26.00
N ILE A 55 20.98 26.22 -25.27
CA ILE A 55 20.96 24.80 -24.86
C ILE A 55 20.00 24.02 -25.76
N GLU A 56 20.52 23.01 -26.44
CA GLU A 56 19.77 22.06 -27.25
C GLU A 56 19.93 20.67 -26.65
N ILE A 57 18.83 19.92 -26.53
CA ILE A 57 18.85 18.52 -26.09
C ILE A 57 18.59 17.65 -27.32
N SER A 58 19.53 16.74 -27.59
CA SER A 58 19.38 15.74 -28.66
C SER A 58 19.71 14.35 -28.15
N ALA A 59 19.10 13.34 -28.74
CA ALA A 59 19.44 11.93 -28.54
C ALA A 59 19.76 11.29 -29.89
N ASP A 60 20.92 10.65 -30.00
CA ASP A 60 21.39 10.01 -31.23
C ASP A 60 21.36 10.95 -32.46
N GLY A 61 21.63 12.24 -32.23
CA GLY A 61 21.64 13.27 -33.28
C GLY A 61 20.26 13.80 -33.68
N VAL A 62 19.18 13.35 -33.03
CA VAL A 62 17.81 13.85 -33.24
C VAL A 62 17.46 14.85 -32.16
N TYR A 63 17.04 16.05 -32.57
CA TYR A 63 16.55 17.09 -31.67
C TYR A 63 15.33 16.61 -30.88
N LEU A 64 15.32 16.85 -29.57
CA LEU A 64 14.19 16.54 -28.69
C LEU A 64 13.50 17.81 -28.24
N GLU A 65 12.23 17.95 -28.59
CA GLU A 65 11.36 19.01 -28.12
C GLU A 65 10.81 18.65 -26.74
N HIS A 66 10.97 19.50 -25.73
CA HIS A 66 10.47 19.28 -24.35
C HIS A 66 10.68 17.83 -23.83
N PRO A 67 11.94 17.33 -23.77
CA PRO A 67 12.18 15.93 -23.47
C PRO A 67 11.82 15.57 -22.03
N HIS A 68 11.20 14.40 -21.84
CA HIS A 68 10.93 13.85 -20.51
C HIS A 68 11.67 12.52 -20.32
N LEU A 69 12.27 12.36 -19.14
CA LEU A 69 12.82 11.09 -18.67
C LEU A 69 11.78 10.38 -17.82
N VAL A 70 11.43 9.17 -18.25
CA VAL A 70 10.40 8.35 -17.64
C VAL A 70 11.01 7.01 -17.25
N VAL A 71 10.72 6.53 -16.04
CA VAL A 71 11.19 5.23 -15.55
C VAL A 71 9.97 4.40 -15.16
N PHE A 72 9.84 3.24 -15.79
CA PHE A 72 8.85 2.22 -15.45
C PHE A 72 9.51 1.08 -14.69
N GLU A 73 8.82 0.56 -13.69
CA GLU A 73 9.12 -0.71 -13.05
C GLU A 73 8.03 -1.72 -13.46
N ILE A 74 8.44 -2.82 -14.09
CA ILE A 74 7.57 -3.95 -14.42
C ILE A 74 7.91 -5.07 -13.46
N ARG A 75 6.94 -5.49 -12.64
CA ARG A 75 7.18 -6.46 -11.57
C ARG A 75 6.09 -7.54 -11.53
N ASN A 76 6.50 -8.80 -11.36
CA ASN A 76 5.56 -9.84 -10.95
C ASN A 76 5.33 -9.72 -9.44
N ASP A 77 4.25 -9.05 -9.06
CA ASP A 77 3.79 -8.88 -7.68
C ASP A 77 2.89 -10.04 -7.21
N GLY A 78 2.63 -11.02 -8.09
CA GLY A 78 1.92 -12.24 -7.77
C GLY A 78 2.75 -13.23 -6.98
N SER A 79 2.09 -14.31 -6.55
CA SER A 79 2.70 -15.41 -5.78
C SER A 79 3.15 -16.57 -6.67
N LYS A 80 2.90 -16.50 -7.98
CA LYS A 80 3.22 -17.54 -8.96
C LYS A 80 4.08 -17.00 -10.11
N PRO A 81 4.96 -17.83 -10.67
CA PRO A 81 5.71 -17.45 -11.86
C PRO A 81 4.78 -17.26 -13.07
N ILE A 82 5.23 -16.40 -13.99
CA ILE A 82 4.61 -16.11 -15.28
C ILE A 82 5.60 -16.57 -16.38
N PRO A 83 5.47 -17.82 -16.87
CA PRO A 83 6.23 -18.30 -18.01
C PRO A 83 6.03 -17.43 -19.26
N ALA A 84 7.05 -17.35 -20.11
CA ALA A 84 6.94 -16.66 -21.40
C ALA A 84 5.81 -17.22 -22.29
N ALA A 85 5.45 -18.51 -22.13
CA ALA A 85 4.36 -19.16 -22.86
C ALA A 85 2.96 -18.69 -22.43
N ASP A 86 2.82 -18.04 -21.27
CA ASP A 86 1.53 -17.56 -20.76
C ASP A 86 1.13 -16.21 -21.37
N PHE A 87 2.03 -15.56 -22.10
CA PHE A 87 1.73 -14.31 -22.79
C PHE A 87 1.04 -14.61 -24.12
N GLU A 88 -0.27 -14.33 -24.20
CA GLU A 88 -0.98 -14.32 -25.47
C GLU A 88 -0.62 -13.06 -26.29
N SER A 89 -0.31 -11.95 -25.61
CA SER A 89 0.26 -10.75 -26.21
C SER A 89 1.40 -10.20 -25.36
N PRO A 90 2.40 -9.52 -25.95
CA PRO A 90 3.46 -8.88 -25.18
C PRO A 90 2.92 -7.75 -24.30
N VAL A 91 3.73 -7.31 -23.34
CA VAL A 91 3.41 -6.15 -22.50
C VAL A 91 3.78 -4.90 -23.28
N SER A 92 2.78 -4.09 -23.63
CA SER A 92 2.95 -2.85 -24.38
C SER A 92 2.58 -1.66 -23.51
N ILE A 93 3.45 -0.65 -23.47
CA ILE A 93 3.19 0.65 -22.84
C ILE A 93 3.12 1.67 -23.98
N GLN A 94 1.93 2.19 -24.23
CA GLN A 94 1.60 3.08 -25.35
C GLN A 94 1.48 4.52 -24.87
N LEU A 95 1.92 5.45 -25.72
CA LEU A 95 1.66 6.88 -25.55
C LEU A 95 0.26 7.20 -26.10
N VAL A 96 -0.51 7.95 -25.30
CA VAL A 96 -1.85 8.43 -25.69
C VAL A 96 -1.82 9.92 -26.06
N SER A 97 -0.73 10.61 -25.72
CA SER A 97 -0.50 12.02 -26.05
C SER A 97 0.17 12.17 -27.43
N GLU A 98 0.21 13.41 -27.95
CA GLU A 98 0.98 13.80 -29.15
C GLU A 98 2.51 13.84 -28.89
N THR A 99 3.01 12.86 -28.13
CA THR A 99 4.41 12.72 -27.73
C THR A 99 4.97 11.51 -28.46
N THR A 100 6.28 11.48 -28.69
CA THR A 100 6.95 10.31 -29.29
C THR A 100 8.02 9.75 -28.37
N VAL A 101 8.23 8.44 -28.43
CA VAL A 101 9.39 7.79 -27.81
C VAL A 101 10.61 8.11 -28.65
N ALA A 102 11.57 8.82 -28.07
CA ALA A 102 12.86 9.07 -28.69
C ALA A 102 13.80 7.89 -28.50
N ARG A 103 13.85 7.36 -27.26
CA ARG A 103 14.67 6.20 -26.92
C ARG A 103 14.09 5.47 -25.73
N ALA A 104 14.22 4.16 -25.72
CA ALA A 104 13.97 3.36 -24.52
C ALA A 104 14.97 2.24 -24.39
N ASN A 105 15.26 1.85 -23.15
CA ASN A 105 16.14 0.73 -22.86
C ASN A 105 15.81 0.11 -21.49
N VAL A 106 16.16 -1.17 -21.34
CA VAL A 106 16.13 -1.83 -20.03
C VAL A 106 17.29 -1.27 -19.19
N SER A 107 16.96 -0.56 -18.12
CA SER A 107 17.92 0.10 -17.24
C SER A 107 18.29 -0.72 -16.01
N GLY A 108 17.45 -1.67 -15.60
CA GLY A 108 17.67 -2.52 -14.44
C GLY A 108 16.90 -3.83 -14.52
N LYS A 109 17.41 -4.86 -13.85
CA LYS A 109 16.80 -6.19 -13.73
C LYS A 109 17.16 -6.79 -12.37
N GLU A 110 16.18 -7.34 -11.70
CA GLU A 110 16.37 -8.09 -10.45
C GLU A 110 15.51 -9.37 -10.52
N PRO A 111 16.14 -10.56 -10.55
CA PRO A 111 17.58 -10.80 -10.61
C PRO A 111 18.22 -10.38 -11.95
N LYS A 112 19.56 -10.25 -11.98
CA LYS A 112 20.31 -9.71 -13.13
C LYS A 112 20.28 -10.60 -14.38
N ASP A 113 19.96 -11.87 -14.22
CA ASP A 113 19.96 -12.91 -15.25
C ASP A 113 18.64 -12.98 -16.06
N ILE A 114 17.62 -12.19 -15.71
CA ILE A 114 16.39 -12.09 -16.52
C ILE A 114 16.74 -11.70 -17.97
N GLU A 115 16.21 -12.43 -18.95
CA GLU A 115 16.34 -12.09 -20.36
C GLU A 115 15.20 -11.16 -20.80
N ALA A 116 15.37 -9.86 -20.57
CA ALA A 116 14.41 -8.83 -20.96
C ALA A 116 14.81 -8.20 -22.30
N THR A 117 13.93 -8.28 -23.29
CA THR A 117 14.12 -7.63 -24.61
C THR A 117 13.00 -6.63 -24.87
N LEU A 118 13.38 -5.38 -25.11
CA LEU A 118 12.46 -4.29 -25.44
C LEU A 118 12.44 -4.03 -26.95
N LEU A 119 11.26 -3.78 -27.50
CA LEU A 119 11.06 -3.24 -28.84
C LEU A 119 10.64 -1.78 -28.72
N ASN A 120 11.36 -0.89 -29.40
CA ASN A 120 11.11 0.54 -29.40
C ASN A 120 10.26 0.91 -30.62
N GLU A 121 9.12 1.54 -30.36
CA GLU A 121 8.22 2.06 -31.38
C GLU A 121 8.04 3.57 -31.18
N ARG A 122 7.64 4.31 -32.21
CA ARG A 122 7.46 5.77 -32.05
C ARG A 122 6.41 6.15 -31.01
N GLN A 123 5.39 5.32 -30.84
CA GLN A 123 4.21 5.57 -29.99
C GLN A 123 4.19 4.69 -28.74
N GLY A 124 5.30 4.05 -28.38
CA GLY A 124 5.34 3.20 -27.20
C GLY A 124 6.53 2.25 -27.16
N ILE A 125 6.51 1.39 -26.17
CA ILE A 125 7.50 0.34 -25.96
C ILE A 125 6.81 -0.98 -25.73
N THR A 126 7.42 -2.06 -26.22
CA THR A 126 6.87 -3.40 -26.08
C THR A 126 7.93 -4.33 -25.48
N LEU A 127 7.67 -4.86 -24.29
CA LEU A 127 8.48 -5.90 -23.66
C LEU A 127 8.06 -7.26 -24.23
N LYS A 128 9.01 -7.96 -24.85
CA LYS A 128 8.77 -9.32 -25.35
C LYS A 128 8.42 -10.27 -24.20
N PRO A 129 7.59 -11.31 -24.45
CA PRO A 129 7.32 -12.34 -23.47
C PRO A 129 8.60 -12.91 -22.86
N THR A 130 8.66 -12.92 -21.54
CA THR A 130 9.82 -13.43 -20.79
C THR A 130 9.33 -14.10 -19.51
N LEU A 131 10.14 -15.01 -18.94
CA LEU A 131 9.81 -15.64 -17.67
C LEU A 131 9.98 -14.63 -16.54
N LEU A 132 8.94 -14.45 -15.72
CA LEU A 132 8.97 -13.62 -14.52
C LEU A 132 8.55 -14.44 -13.30
N ASN A 133 9.46 -14.70 -12.37
CA ASN A 133 9.15 -15.32 -11.09
C ASN A 133 8.57 -14.29 -10.11
N PRO A 134 7.92 -14.73 -9.02
CA PRO A 134 7.45 -13.82 -7.97
C PRO A 134 8.57 -12.92 -7.44
N GLY A 135 8.35 -11.60 -7.47
CA GLY A 135 9.31 -10.59 -7.06
C GLY A 135 10.29 -10.15 -8.16
N ASP A 136 10.35 -10.84 -9.30
CA ASP A 136 11.19 -10.44 -10.42
C ASP A 136 10.76 -9.07 -10.94
N THR A 137 11.76 -8.23 -11.19
CA THR A 137 11.57 -6.81 -11.50
C THR A 137 12.43 -6.41 -12.71
N ILE A 138 11.85 -5.64 -13.63
CA ILE A 138 12.52 -5.06 -14.79
C ILE A 138 12.29 -3.55 -14.79
N SER A 139 13.36 -2.77 -14.73
CA SER A 139 13.29 -1.32 -14.87
C SER A 139 13.52 -0.92 -16.32
N VAL A 140 12.64 -0.08 -16.86
CA VAL A 140 12.73 0.43 -18.22
C VAL A 140 12.80 1.95 -18.18
N THR A 141 13.83 2.51 -18.79
CA THR A 141 13.99 3.96 -18.93
C THR A 141 13.60 4.38 -20.33
N VAL A 142 12.72 5.38 -20.42
CA VAL A 142 12.18 5.92 -21.65
C VAL A 142 12.47 7.42 -21.68
N ILE A 143 12.98 7.90 -22.81
CA ILE A 143 13.10 9.32 -23.13
C ILE A 143 12.04 9.62 -24.19
N THR A 144 11.17 10.57 -23.91
CA THR A 144 10.14 11.03 -24.83
C THR A 144 10.43 12.45 -25.33
N SER A 145 9.81 12.83 -26.45
CA SER A 145 9.89 14.16 -27.05
C SER A 145 8.47 14.65 -27.38
N GLY A 146 8.14 15.86 -26.93
CA GLY A 146 6.88 16.55 -27.15
C GLY A 146 6.21 16.96 -25.84
N ALA A 147 4.88 17.02 -25.85
CA ALA A 147 4.08 17.33 -24.66
C ALA A 147 4.33 16.34 -23.50
N PRO A 148 3.98 16.69 -22.25
CA PRO A 148 4.05 15.77 -21.12
C PRO A 148 3.37 14.42 -21.46
N PRO A 149 4.12 13.30 -21.43
CA PRO A 149 3.60 12.01 -21.89
C PRO A 149 2.49 11.47 -21.00
N ILE A 150 1.47 10.90 -21.62
CA ILE A 150 0.41 10.12 -20.97
C ILE A 150 0.52 8.68 -21.47
N PHE A 151 0.56 7.72 -20.55
CA PHE A 151 0.81 6.32 -20.87
C PHE A 151 -0.40 5.44 -20.57
N GLU A 152 -0.61 4.41 -21.40
CA GLU A 152 -1.52 3.31 -21.18
C GLU A 152 -0.79 1.97 -21.35
N SER A 153 -1.14 0.98 -20.52
CA SER A 153 -0.61 -0.38 -20.63
C SER A 153 -1.62 -1.32 -21.28
N LYS A 154 -1.13 -2.24 -22.11
CA LYS A 154 -1.91 -3.34 -22.70
C LYS A 154 -1.09 -4.62 -22.65
N ALA A 155 -1.69 -5.68 -22.14
CA ALA A 155 -1.14 -7.02 -22.17
C ALA A 155 -2.27 -8.05 -22.04
N ARG A 156 -2.05 -9.26 -22.53
CA ARG A 156 -2.95 -10.40 -22.35
C ARG A 156 -2.14 -11.60 -21.91
N ILE A 157 -2.32 -12.00 -20.66
CA ILE A 157 -1.52 -13.02 -19.98
C ILE A 157 -2.46 -14.00 -19.29
N VAL A 158 -2.20 -15.29 -19.42
CA VAL A 158 -3.02 -16.35 -18.83
C VAL A 158 -3.08 -16.20 -17.31
N GLY A 159 -4.29 -16.01 -16.79
CA GLY A 159 -4.54 -15.86 -15.34
C GLY A 159 -4.36 -14.45 -14.80
N ILE A 160 -4.13 -13.45 -15.66
CA ILE A 160 -4.09 -12.03 -15.29
C ILE A 160 -5.17 -11.30 -16.09
N SER A 161 -6.18 -10.79 -15.39
CA SER A 161 -7.35 -10.17 -16.04
C SER A 161 -7.04 -8.79 -16.61
N ASN A 162 -6.16 -8.02 -15.97
CA ASN A 162 -5.77 -6.69 -16.40
C ASN A 162 -4.38 -6.34 -15.88
N VAL A 163 -3.57 -5.64 -16.69
CA VAL A 163 -2.27 -5.09 -16.28
C VAL A 163 -2.44 -3.59 -16.18
N VAL A 164 -2.55 -3.10 -14.95
CA VAL A 164 -2.80 -1.68 -14.66
C VAL A 164 -1.46 -0.95 -14.58
N LEU A 165 -1.39 0.21 -15.25
CA LEU A 165 -0.31 1.17 -15.06
C LEU A 165 -0.63 2.00 -13.82
N GLU A 166 0.14 1.79 -12.76
CA GLU A 166 0.02 2.55 -11.53
C GLU A 166 0.93 3.79 -11.61
N ASP A 167 0.34 4.96 -11.39
CA ASP A 167 1.12 6.19 -11.24
C ASP A 167 1.77 6.21 -9.85
N GLY A 168 2.99 5.70 -9.78
CA GLY A 168 3.83 5.74 -8.58
C GLY A 168 4.55 7.08 -8.40
N ALA A 169 4.58 7.93 -9.43
CA ALA A 169 5.21 9.26 -9.36
C ALA A 169 4.41 10.17 -8.41
N GLU A 170 3.09 9.97 -8.32
CA GLU A 170 2.24 10.55 -7.28
C GLU A 170 1.91 9.51 -6.19
N LYS A 171 2.71 9.43 -5.11
CA LYS A 171 2.39 8.59 -3.93
C LYS A 171 1.13 9.09 -3.18
N LYS A 172 -0.07 8.90 -3.74
CA LYS A 172 -1.32 9.20 -3.04
C LYS A 172 -1.50 8.21 -1.88
N PRO A 173 -1.66 8.68 -0.63
CA PRO A 173 -1.91 7.77 0.48
C PRO A 173 -3.29 7.12 0.30
N ASN A 174 -3.35 5.78 0.35
CA ASN A 174 -4.61 5.04 0.30
C ASN A 174 -5.47 5.43 1.51
N ARG A 175 -6.49 6.27 1.26
CA ARG A 175 -7.34 6.86 2.31
C ARG A 175 -8.06 5.81 3.14
N ILE A 176 -8.48 4.69 2.55
CA ILE A 176 -9.17 3.61 3.27
C ILE A 176 -8.21 2.94 4.25
N LYS A 177 -7.01 2.59 3.80
CA LYS A 177 -5.96 2.02 4.66
C LYS A 177 -5.60 3.00 5.78
N LEU A 178 -5.52 4.29 5.46
CA LEU A 178 -5.26 5.36 6.41
C LEU A 178 -6.36 5.44 7.49
N THR A 179 -7.63 5.43 7.09
CA THR A 179 -8.78 5.44 8.01
C THR A 179 -8.82 4.19 8.88
N LEU A 180 -8.54 3.01 8.32
CA LEU A 180 -8.48 1.74 9.07
C LEU A 180 -7.37 1.73 10.11
N LEU A 181 -6.17 2.23 9.76
CA LEU A 181 -5.06 2.35 10.71
C LEU A 181 -5.39 3.31 11.86
N LEU A 182 -6.01 4.46 11.55
CA LEU A 182 -6.46 5.42 12.57
C LEU A 182 -7.55 4.83 13.47
N PHE A 183 -8.53 4.13 12.88
CA PHE A 183 -9.61 3.51 13.64
C PHE A 183 -9.09 2.39 14.55
N GLY A 184 -8.18 1.55 14.04
CA GLY A 184 -7.54 0.49 14.80
C GLY A 184 -6.70 1.01 15.97
N SER A 185 -6.00 2.13 15.80
CA SER A 185 -5.27 2.76 16.90
C SER A 185 -6.22 3.28 17.98
N ILE A 186 -7.27 4.01 17.62
CA ILE A 186 -8.28 4.51 18.57
C ILE A 186 -8.89 3.35 19.38
N LEU A 187 -9.35 2.29 18.71
CA LEU A 187 -9.99 1.15 19.37
C LEU A 187 -9.05 0.46 20.37
N SER A 188 -7.77 0.37 20.01
CA SER A 188 -6.71 -0.17 20.85
C SER A 188 -6.48 0.65 22.12
N PHE A 189 -6.48 1.99 22.02
CA PHE A 189 -6.40 2.88 23.19
C PHE A 189 -7.65 2.81 24.05
N VAL A 190 -8.85 2.76 23.47
CA VAL A 190 -10.10 2.57 24.22
C VAL A 190 -10.06 1.29 25.03
N SER A 191 -9.64 0.18 24.42
CA SER A 191 -9.47 -1.10 25.10
C SER A 191 -8.46 -1.01 26.26
N SER A 192 -7.31 -0.36 26.04
CA SER A 192 -6.32 -0.12 27.09
C SER A 192 -6.86 0.72 28.24
N SER A 193 -7.60 1.79 27.95
CA SER A 193 -8.15 2.70 28.96
C SER A 193 -9.24 2.03 29.81
N LEU A 194 -10.10 1.23 29.19
CA LEU A 194 -11.09 0.43 29.92
C LEU A 194 -10.39 -0.57 30.86
N MET A 195 -9.27 -1.15 30.42
CA MET A 195 -8.52 -2.10 31.22
C MET A 195 -7.71 -1.45 32.35
N SER A 196 -7.24 -0.21 32.17
CA SER A 196 -6.61 0.56 33.25
C SER A 196 -7.63 0.97 34.32
N ASP A 197 -8.84 1.37 33.93
CA ASP A 197 -9.90 1.67 34.89
C ASP A 197 -10.25 0.43 35.73
N PHE A 198 -10.32 -0.74 35.08
CA PHE A 198 -10.53 -2.01 35.76
C PHE A 198 -9.43 -2.35 36.79
N MET A 199 -8.17 -1.99 36.51
CA MET A 199 -7.05 -2.19 37.44
C MET A 199 -7.16 -1.35 38.71
N VAL A 200 -7.77 -0.17 38.61
CA VAL A 200 -7.92 0.79 39.72
C VAL A 200 -9.15 0.45 40.56
N GLU A 201 -10.30 0.19 39.92
CA GLU A 201 -11.54 -0.20 40.59
C GLU A 201 -12.23 -1.37 39.88
N PRO A 202 -12.01 -2.62 40.31
CA PRO A 202 -12.61 -3.80 39.68
C PRO A 202 -14.08 -3.95 40.12
N LYS A 203 -14.97 -3.11 39.58
CA LYS A 203 -16.42 -3.23 39.76
C LYS A 203 -17.04 -3.58 38.40
N GLY A 204 -17.68 -4.74 38.29
CA GLY A 204 -18.53 -5.11 37.15
C GLY A 204 -18.01 -6.19 36.19
N ILE A 205 -16.69 -6.37 36.05
CA ILE A 205 -16.10 -7.33 35.07
C ILE A 205 -15.20 -8.36 35.79
N PHE A 206 -15.43 -9.65 35.59
CA PHE A 206 -14.69 -10.73 36.27
C PHE A 206 -13.39 -11.14 35.56
N LEU A 207 -12.49 -10.19 35.29
CA LEU A 207 -11.16 -10.52 34.77
C LEU A 207 -10.13 -10.64 35.91
N ARG A 208 -9.37 -11.73 35.93
CA ARG A 208 -8.24 -11.85 36.88
C ARG A 208 -7.23 -10.75 36.58
N ARG A 209 -6.69 -10.09 37.62
CA ARG A 209 -5.74 -8.96 37.49
C ARG A 209 -4.62 -9.23 36.48
N ARG A 210 -4.04 -10.43 36.47
CA ARG A 210 -2.99 -10.81 35.49
C ARG A 210 -3.49 -10.85 34.05
N ALA A 211 -4.70 -11.36 33.82
CA ALA A 211 -5.32 -11.39 32.50
C ALA A 211 -5.68 -9.98 32.01
N ALA A 212 -6.15 -9.12 32.91
CA ALA A 212 -6.38 -7.71 32.61
C ALA A 212 -5.09 -6.98 32.20
N ALA A 213 -3.98 -7.16 32.94
CA ALA A 213 -2.69 -6.58 32.56
C ALA A 213 -2.23 -7.08 31.18
N PHE A 214 -2.38 -8.37 30.93
CA PHE A 214 -2.01 -8.97 29.64
C PHE A 214 -2.85 -8.40 28.48
N VAL A 215 -4.17 -8.31 28.62
CA VAL A 215 -5.05 -7.74 27.59
C VAL A 215 -4.74 -6.25 27.37
N GLY A 216 -4.44 -5.49 28.43
CA GLY A 216 -4.03 -4.10 28.31
C GLY A 216 -2.75 -3.95 27.48
N ILE A 217 -1.73 -4.75 27.77
CA ILE A 217 -0.47 -4.77 27.01
C ILE A 217 -0.74 -5.14 25.54
N VAL A 218 -1.47 -6.23 25.29
CA VAL A 218 -1.78 -6.71 23.94
C VAL A 218 -2.64 -5.72 23.15
N ALA A 219 -3.42 -4.86 23.81
CA ALA A 219 -4.15 -3.78 23.15
C ALA A 219 -3.25 -2.59 22.79
N VAL A 220 -2.33 -2.18 23.66
CA VAL A 220 -1.50 -0.98 23.43
C VAL A 220 -0.52 -1.18 22.26
N PHE A 221 0.18 -2.31 22.21
CA PHE A 221 1.25 -2.51 21.21
C PHE A 221 0.77 -2.43 19.75
N PRO A 222 -0.31 -3.11 19.34
CA PRO A 222 -0.87 -2.97 17.99
C PRO A 222 -1.38 -1.55 17.71
N GLY A 223 -1.95 -0.87 18.71
CA GLY A 223 -2.40 0.52 18.57
C GLY A 223 -1.26 1.50 18.30
N VAL A 224 -0.14 1.33 19.01
CA VAL A 224 1.12 2.07 18.82
C VAL A 224 1.65 1.84 17.41
N ILE A 225 1.75 0.58 16.98
CA ILE A 225 2.25 0.21 15.65
C ILE A 225 1.36 0.80 14.55
N ALA A 226 0.02 0.66 14.69
CA ALA A 226 -0.92 1.20 13.72
C ALA A 226 -0.84 2.74 13.62
N LEU A 227 -0.68 3.43 14.75
CA LEU A 227 -0.50 4.88 14.79
C LEU A 227 0.83 5.30 14.14
N GLN A 228 1.91 4.56 14.39
CA GLN A 228 3.20 4.83 13.77
C GLN A 228 3.13 4.68 12.24
N MET A 229 2.53 3.59 11.76
CA MET A 229 2.32 3.38 10.32
C MET A 229 1.43 4.47 9.70
N PHE A 230 0.42 4.96 10.43
CA PHE A 230 -0.41 6.07 10.01
C PHE A 230 0.39 7.37 9.87
N LEU A 231 1.19 7.72 10.89
CA LEU A 231 2.01 8.94 10.91
C LEU A 231 3.07 8.94 9.80
N GLU A 232 3.73 7.80 9.59
CA GLU A 232 4.69 7.62 8.49
C GLU A 232 4.04 7.85 7.12
N ARG A 233 2.78 7.40 6.95
CA ARG A 233 2.07 7.52 5.68
C ARG A 233 1.56 8.93 5.36
N ILE A 234 1.38 9.78 6.38
CA ILE A 234 1.08 11.22 6.19
C ILE A 234 2.35 12.08 6.19
N GLU A 235 3.53 11.46 6.11
CA GLU A 235 4.84 12.13 6.11
C GLU A 235 5.11 12.96 7.38
N VAL A 236 4.37 12.71 8.46
CA VAL A 236 4.61 13.33 9.77
C VAL A 236 5.66 12.49 10.49
N GLN A 237 6.92 12.88 10.31
CA GLN A 237 8.05 12.24 10.95
C GLN A 237 8.50 13.01 12.20
N GLY A 238 8.90 12.27 13.24
CA GLY A 238 9.49 12.85 14.44
C GLY A 238 8.88 12.29 15.73
N PHE A 239 9.77 12.00 16.69
CA PHE A 239 9.40 11.45 17.99
C PHE A 239 8.37 12.30 18.74
N TRP A 240 8.49 13.63 18.67
CA TRP A 240 7.56 14.55 19.34
C TRP A 240 6.14 14.51 18.76
N TYR A 241 6.00 14.31 17.45
CA TYR A 241 4.68 14.15 16.83
C TYR A 241 4.02 12.85 17.27
N GLN A 242 4.79 11.78 17.44
CA GLN A 242 4.28 10.54 18.01
C GLN A 242 3.75 10.79 19.43
N ILE A 243 4.57 11.35 20.33
CA ILE A 243 4.16 11.68 21.71
C ILE A 243 2.90 12.56 21.72
N LEU A 244 2.86 13.61 20.91
CA LEU A 244 1.72 14.52 20.83
C LEU A 244 0.45 13.80 20.36
N SER A 245 0.58 12.91 19.37
CA SER A 245 -0.53 12.08 18.87
C SER A 245 -1.09 11.16 19.95
N TYR A 246 -0.22 10.54 20.77
CA TYR A 246 -0.64 9.75 21.92
C TYR A 246 -1.42 10.59 22.92
N LEU A 247 -0.88 11.76 23.31
CA LEU A 247 -1.52 12.64 24.28
C LEU A 247 -2.90 13.11 23.81
N ILE A 248 -3.02 13.46 22.52
CA ILE A 248 -4.30 13.88 21.93
C ILE A 248 -5.30 12.72 21.93
N LEU A 249 -4.88 11.50 21.58
CA LEU A 249 -5.77 10.33 21.53
C LEU A 249 -6.24 9.89 22.91
N MET A 250 -5.45 10.07 23.96
CA MET A 250 -5.82 9.69 25.34
C MET A 250 -7.02 10.48 25.87
N ILE A 251 -7.22 11.72 25.43
CA ILE A 251 -8.33 12.58 25.91
C ILE A 251 -9.70 11.99 25.54
N PRO A 252 -10.08 11.83 24.25
CA PRO A 252 -11.38 11.30 23.87
C PRO A 252 -11.55 9.84 24.32
N VAL A 253 -10.46 9.05 24.29
CA VAL A 253 -10.45 7.67 24.79
C VAL A 253 -10.87 7.60 26.25
N GLY A 254 -10.30 8.43 27.12
CA GLY A 254 -10.66 8.47 28.54
C GLY A 254 -12.12 8.88 28.76
N PHE A 255 -12.64 9.82 27.97
CA PHE A 255 -14.06 10.18 28.02
C PHE A 255 -14.98 9.02 27.62
N ILE A 256 -14.67 8.32 26.52
CA ILE A 256 -15.44 7.17 26.04
C ILE A 256 -15.40 6.03 27.07
N ALA A 257 -14.22 5.68 27.57
CA ALA A 257 -14.05 4.63 28.58
C ALA A 257 -14.89 4.94 29.84
N ARG A 258 -14.83 6.18 30.33
CA ARG A 258 -15.60 6.62 31.50
C ARG A 258 -17.11 6.62 31.26
N ALA A 259 -17.56 7.00 30.06
CA ALA A 259 -18.97 6.97 29.69
C ALA A 259 -19.52 5.53 29.63
N LEU A 260 -18.76 4.61 29.03
CA LEU A 260 -19.11 3.19 28.97
C LEU A 260 -19.22 2.58 30.37
N ASN A 261 -18.23 2.83 31.24
CA ASN A 261 -18.22 2.34 32.62
C ASN A 261 -19.38 2.89 33.49
N ARG A 262 -19.81 4.15 33.27
CA ARG A 262 -20.93 4.74 34.01
C ARG A 262 -22.28 4.11 33.67
N SER A 263 -22.47 3.67 32.43
CA SER A 263 -23.77 3.10 32.00
C SER A 263 -24.08 1.76 32.66
N GLU A 264 -23.06 0.94 32.94
CA GLU A 264 -23.25 -0.32 33.66
C GLU A 264 -23.63 -0.11 35.12
N HIS A 265 -23.04 0.89 35.80
CA HIS A 265 -23.39 1.21 37.18
C HIS A 265 -24.85 1.63 37.34
N ALA A 266 -25.39 2.41 36.41
CA ALA A 266 -26.80 2.81 36.44
C ALA A 266 -27.75 1.61 36.29
N ASN A 267 -27.38 0.62 35.47
CA ASN A 267 -28.16 -0.61 35.26
C ASN A 267 -28.04 -1.62 36.41
N ALA A 268 -26.95 -1.58 37.18
CA ALA A 268 -26.77 -2.45 38.35
C ALA A 268 -27.58 -1.99 39.57
N LEU A 269 -27.86 -0.69 39.69
CA LEU A 269 -28.65 -0.12 40.79
C LEU A 269 -30.17 -0.17 40.56
N SER A 270 -30.61 -0.46 39.33
CA SER A 270 -32.03 -0.59 38.97
C SER A 270 -32.57 -2.03 39.05
N LYS A 271 -31.72 -2.99 39.42
CA LYS A 271 -32.07 -4.39 39.69
C LYS A 271 -31.92 -4.72 41.15
#